data_AF-A0A3Q9W7Z0-F1
#
_entry.id   AF-A0A3Q9W7Z0-F1
#
_cell.length_a   1.000
_cell.length_b   1.000
_cell.length_c   1.000
_cell.angle_alpha   90.00
_cell.angle_beta   90.00
_cell.angle_gamma   90.00
#
_symmetry.space_group_name_H-M   'P 1'
#
loop_
_entity.id
_entity.type
_entity.pdbx_description
1 polymer ?
#
loop_
_entity_poly.entity_id
_entity_poly.type
_entity_poly.pdbx_seq_one_letter_code
_entity_poly.pdbx_strand_id
1 'polypeptide(L)'
;MNAKDTFVDNMKTVLGTNKVKDLVRQANDQGIELDYSYVMDVRRGSRNPSADKAGQIVAMLTLLPGYDWVELWMFFIPDYFKQHSGNALKSKQLTPSEVSKLVDELLVMACRFKILNLEKLQFEQLQELAQFIIQQREEEKPDSKMRLTGSD
;
A
#
# COMPACT_ATOMS: atom_id res chain seq x y z
N MET A 1 -2.89 8.17 16.14
CA MET A 1 -1.82 8.66 15.26
C MET A 1 -2.47 9.36 14.07
N ASN A 2 -2.07 10.58 13.71
CA ASN A 2 -2.69 11.27 12.57
C ASN A 2 -2.06 10.80 11.24
N ALA A 3 -2.72 11.03 10.11
CA ALA A 3 -2.27 10.55 8.80
C ALA A 3 -0.91 11.14 8.38
N LYS A 4 -0.61 12.38 8.81
CA LYS A 4 0.68 13.05 8.57
C LYS A 4 1.80 12.29 9.28
N ASP A 5 1.64 11.97 10.56
CA ASP A 5 2.67 11.27 11.35
C ASP A 5 2.96 9.88 10.76
N THR A 6 1.89 9.19 10.33
CA THR A 6 1.99 7.88 9.66
C THR A 6 2.81 7.98 8.37
N PHE A 7 2.53 8.98 7.54
CA PHE A 7 3.25 9.23 6.29
C PHE A 7 4.73 9.51 6.54
N VAL A 8 5.02 10.36 7.54
CA VAL A 8 6.38 10.73 7.94
C VAL A 8 7.18 9.52 8.41
N ASP A 9 6.60 8.65 9.23
CA ASP A 9 7.29 7.49 9.78
C ASP A 9 7.55 6.42 8.72
N ASN A 10 6.60 6.21 7.80
CA ASN A 10 6.80 5.35 6.64
C ASN A 10 7.88 5.92 5.71
N MET A 11 7.90 7.24 5.47
CA MET A 11 8.98 7.88 4.72
C MET A 11 10.35 7.68 5.37
N LYS A 12 10.46 7.85 6.70
CA LYS A 12 11.73 7.63 7.41
C LYS A 12 12.21 6.19 7.27
N THR A 13 11.29 5.23 7.33
CA THR A 13 11.58 3.81 7.18
C THR A 13 12.11 3.50 5.78
N VAL A 14 11.41 3.94 4.74
CA VAL A 14 11.79 3.70 3.33
C VAL A 14 13.08 4.44 2.94
N LEU A 15 13.19 5.72 3.30
CA LEU A 15 14.37 6.51 2.97
C LEU A 15 15.61 6.02 3.72
N GLY A 16 15.47 5.56 4.97
CA GLY A 16 16.59 5.10 5.79
C GLY A 16 17.76 6.10 5.78
N THR A 17 18.94 5.60 5.39
CA THR A 17 20.19 6.37 5.28
C THR A 17 20.45 6.93 3.87
N ASN A 18 19.52 6.74 2.92
CA ASN A 18 19.70 7.18 1.54
C ASN A 18 19.87 8.70 1.42
N LYS A 19 20.66 9.12 0.43
CA LYS A 19 20.91 10.53 0.11
C LYS A 19 19.71 11.13 -0.62
N VAL A 20 18.79 11.72 0.14
CA VAL A 20 17.56 12.35 -0.38
C VAL A 20 17.83 13.34 -1.52
N LYS A 21 18.93 14.10 -1.45
CA LYS A 21 19.30 15.07 -2.49
C LYS A 21 19.53 14.39 -3.85
N ASP A 22 20.16 13.23 -3.85
CA ASP A 22 20.44 12.48 -5.09
C ASP A 22 19.16 11.88 -5.65
N LEU A 23 18.26 11.38 -4.79
CA LEU A 23 16.93 10.89 -5.18
C LEU A 23 16.07 11.98 -5.81
N VAL A 24 16.02 13.17 -5.19
CA VAL A 24 15.26 14.31 -5.73
C VAL A 24 15.82 14.73 -7.09
N ARG A 25 17.15 14.73 -7.26
CA ARG A 25 17.77 15.00 -8.56
C ARG A 25 17.35 13.96 -9.60
N GLN A 26 17.45 12.67 -9.29
CA GLN A 26 17.03 11.60 -10.21
C GLN A 26 15.54 11.69 -10.58
N ALA A 27 14.68 12.03 -9.61
CA ALA A 27 13.25 12.21 -9.86
C ALA A 27 12.99 13.39 -10.80
N ASN A 28 13.68 14.52 -10.59
CA ASN A 28 13.60 15.67 -11.49
C ASN A 28 14.14 15.35 -12.90
N ASP A 29 15.22 14.57 -13.00
CA ASP A 29 15.75 14.07 -14.29
C ASP A 29 14.73 13.18 -15.03
N GLN A 30 13.77 12.59 -14.31
CA GLN A 30 12.63 11.82 -14.85
C GLN A 30 11.33 12.61 -14.99
N GLY A 31 11.36 13.94 -14.78
CA GLY A 31 10.20 14.82 -14.91
C GLY A 31 9.26 14.88 -13.70
N ILE A 32 9.65 14.30 -12.56
CA ILE A 32 8.90 14.40 -11.30
C ILE A 32 9.36 15.65 -10.57
N GLU A 33 8.66 16.77 -10.76
CA GLU A 33 9.04 18.07 -10.20
C GLU A 33 8.92 18.12 -8.66
N LEU A 34 10.07 17.95 -8.01
CA LEU A 34 10.21 17.96 -6.55
C LEU A 34 11.30 18.92 -6.09
N ASP A 35 10.96 19.73 -5.09
CA ASP A 35 11.91 20.56 -4.38
C ASP A 35 12.50 19.80 -3.19
N TYR A 36 13.83 19.82 -3.08
CA TYR A 36 14.55 19.12 -2.02
C TYR A 36 14.17 19.61 -0.62
N SER A 37 14.02 20.93 -0.43
CA SER A 37 13.70 21.49 0.88
C SER A 37 12.29 21.08 1.32
N TYR A 38 11.35 21.05 0.38
CA TYR A 38 9.99 20.54 0.60
C TYR A 38 10.00 19.09 1.07
N VAL A 39 10.73 18.20 0.39
CA VAL A 39 10.82 16.78 0.76
C VAL A 39 11.41 16.62 2.17
N MET A 40 12.43 17.41 2.51
CA MET A 40 13.03 17.38 3.84
C MET A 40 12.10 17.90 4.93
N ASP A 41 11.30 18.93 4.66
CA ASP A 41 10.30 19.44 5.59
C ASP A 41 9.18 18.43 5.85
N VAL A 42 8.73 17.74 4.80
CA VAL A 42 7.79 16.62 4.95
C VAL A 42 8.43 15.51 5.77
N ARG A 43 9.65 15.06 5.44
CA ARG A 43 10.36 14.00 6.20
C ARG A 43 10.54 14.31 7.69
N ARG A 44 10.72 15.59 8.04
CA ARG A 44 10.84 16.05 9.43
C ARG A 44 9.50 16.21 10.14
N GLY A 45 8.40 16.13 9.40
CA GLY A 45 7.06 16.41 9.91
C GLY A 45 6.80 17.91 10.17
N SER A 46 7.65 18.81 9.66
CA SER A 46 7.37 20.26 9.72
C SER A 46 6.35 20.69 8.67
N ARG A 47 6.10 19.86 7.64
CA ARG A 47 5.11 20.13 6.60
C ARG A 47 4.19 18.94 6.37
N ASN A 48 2.90 19.21 6.15
CA ASN A 48 1.91 18.22 5.68
C ASN A 48 1.78 18.34 4.15
N PRO A 49 2.11 17.31 3.36
CA PRO A 49 2.00 17.39 1.91
C PRO A 49 0.53 17.41 1.44
N SER A 50 0.27 18.05 0.30
CA SER A 50 -0.97 17.81 -0.44
C SER A 50 -0.98 16.39 -1.03
N ALA A 51 -2.14 15.91 -1.49
CA ALA A 51 -2.24 14.59 -2.13
C ALA A 51 -1.30 14.48 -3.34
N ASP A 52 -1.27 15.50 -4.22
CA ASP A 52 -0.40 15.52 -5.40
C ASP A 52 1.09 15.48 -5.00
N LYS A 53 1.48 16.27 -4.00
CA LYS A 53 2.87 16.31 -3.53
C LYS A 53 3.25 15.01 -2.83
N ALA A 54 2.33 14.37 -2.11
CA ALA A 54 2.55 13.05 -1.54
C ALA A 54 2.74 12.00 -2.64
N GLY A 55 1.96 12.07 -3.72
CA GLY A 55 2.09 11.20 -4.90
C GLY A 55 3.45 11.37 -5.58
N GLN A 56 3.89 12.61 -5.80
CA GLN A 56 5.22 12.89 -6.35
C GLN A 56 6.34 12.35 -5.46
N ILE A 57 6.25 12.56 -4.14
CA ILE A 57 7.22 12.01 -3.17
C ILE A 57 7.27 10.49 -3.26
N VAL A 58 6.13 9.81 -3.33
CA VAL A 58 6.09 8.35 -3.43
C VAL A 58 6.66 7.87 -4.76
N ALA A 59 6.38 8.55 -5.87
CA ALA A 59 6.99 8.26 -7.17
C ALA A 59 8.52 8.46 -7.17
N MET A 60 9.05 9.41 -6.39
CA MET A 60 10.50 9.49 -6.16
C MET A 60 11.01 8.28 -5.37
N LEU A 61 10.25 7.76 -4.40
CA LEU A 61 10.67 6.62 -3.59
C LEU A 61 10.70 5.29 -4.39
N THR A 62 9.95 5.17 -5.49
CA THR A 62 10.05 3.99 -6.37
C THR A 62 11.39 3.88 -7.10
N LEU A 63 12.19 4.96 -7.10
CA LEU A 63 13.55 4.96 -7.64
C LEU A 63 14.55 4.24 -6.72
N LEU A 64 14.18 3.97 -5.48
CA LEU A 64 15.02 3.22 -4.56
C LEU A 64 15.01 1.72 -4.91
N PRO A 65 16.18 1.04 -4.90
CA PRO A 65 16.25 -0.39 -5.11
C PRO A 65 15.36 -1.15 -4.11
N GLY A 66 14.48 -2.01 -4.63
CA GLY A 66 13.57 -2.82 -3.82
C GLY A 66 12.26 -2.13 -3.40
N TYR A 67 12.00 -0.90 -3.87
CA TYR A 67 10.77 -0.14 -3.62
C TYR A 67 10.02 0.23 -4.92
N ASP A 68 10.31 -0.43 -6.04
CA ASP A 68 9.64 -0.24 -7.34
C ASP A 68 8.11 -0.48 -7.32
N TRP A 69 7.63 -1.11 -6.25
CA TRP A 69 6.26 -1.55 -6.07
C TRP A 69 5.46 -0.72 -5.06
N VAL A 70 6.07 0.29 -4.43
CA VAL A 70 5.37 1.05 -3.40
C VAL A 70 4.30 1.94 -4.00
N GLU A 71 3.17 2.04 -3.29
CA GLU A 71 2.04 2.86 -3.66
C GLU A 71 1.70 3.85 -2.54
N LEU A 72 1.04 4.96 -2.91
CA LEU A 72 0.81 6.07 -1.99
C LEU A 72 -0.04 5.68 -0.77
N TRP A 73 -1.00 4.77 -0.92
CA TRP A 73 -1.82 4.30 0.21
C TRP A 73 -1.02 3.59 1.30
N MET A 74 0.08 2.91 0.95
CA MET A 74 0.93 2.18 1.89
C MET A 74 1.55 3.11 2.94
N PHE A 75 1.83 4.36 2.56
CA PHE A 75 2.39 5.37 3.46
C PHE A 75 1.38 5.86 4.50
N PHE A 76 0.11 5.50 4.36
CA PHE A 76 -0.95 5.89 5.29
C PHE A 76 -1.37 4.76 6.25
N ILE A 77 -0.71 3.60 6.18
CA ILE A 77 -0.91 2.48 7.10
C ILE A 77 0.18 2.50 8.16
N PRO A 78 -0.17 2.51 9.47
CA PRO A 78 0.80 2.44 10.55
C PRO A 78 1.77 1.26 10.41
N ASP A 79 3.07 1.54 10.53
CA ASP A 79 4.16 0.56 10.56
C ASP A 79 4.29 -0.38 9.34
N TYR A 80 3.64 -0.07 8.20
CA TYR A 80 3.59 -0.93 7.02
C TYR A 80 4.99 -1.41 6.57
N PHE A 81 5.92 -0.49 6.34
CA PHE A 81 7.26 -0.82 5.86
C PHE A 81 8.20 -1.38 6.94
N LYS A 82 7.78 -1.36 8.21
CA LYS A 82 8.49 -2.09 9.28
C LYS A 82 8.07 -3.56 9.33
N GLN A 83 6.80 -3.84 9.02
CA GLN A 83 6.23 -5.19 9.01
C GLN A 83 6.51 -5.93 7.70
N HIS A 84 6.60 -5.20 6.59
CA HIS A 84 6.80 -5.74 5.26
C HIS A 84 8.15 -5.30 4.68
N SER A 85 9.14 -6.20 4.74
CA SER A 85 10.43 -6.01 4.06
C SER A 85 10.40 -6.68 2.68
N GLY A 86 10.23 -5.88 1.64
CA GLY A 86 10.18 -6.33 0.24
C GLY A 86 8.77 -6.33 -0.35
N ASN A 87 8.66 -6.76 -1.61
CA ASN A 87 7.40 -6.70 -2.37
C ASN A 87 6.37 -7.71 -1.84
N ALA A 88 5.60 -7.29 -0.84
CA ALA A 88 4.52 -8.07 -0.24
C ALA A 88 3.46 -8.48 -1.29
N LEU A 89 3.27 -7.68 -2.35
CA LEU A 89 2.33 -7.97 -3.43
C LEU A 89 2.78 -9.15 -4.33
N LYS A 90 4.07 -9.52 -4.31
CA LYS A 90 4.61 -10.67 -5.06
C LYS A 90 4.51 -12.00 -4.28
N SER A 91 4.30 -11.96 -2.97
CA SER A 91 4.11 -13.17 -2.14
C SER A 91 2.69 -13.70 -2.28
N LYS A 92 2.43 -14.54 -3.29
CA LYS A 92 1.09 -15.10 -3.53
C LYS A 92 0.85 -16.40 -2.76
N GLN A 93 0.34 -16.24 -1.55
CA GLN A 93 -0.84 -16.94 -1.01
C GLN A 93 -1.32 -16.11 0.17
N LEU A 94 -2.37 -15.31 -0.03
CA LEU A 94 -2.98 -14.54 1.06
C LEU A 94 -3.85 -15.48 1.89
N THR A 95 -3.57 -15.59 3.18
CA THR A 95 -4.49 -16.21 4.13
C THR A 95 -5.77 -15.37 4.22
N PRO A 96 -6.91 -15.95 4.64
CA PRO A 96 -8.17 -15.20 4.82
C PRO A 96 -8.02 -13.94 5.69
N SER A 97 -7.13 -13.96 6.68
CA SER A 97 -6.85 -12.79 7.53
C SER A 97 -6.12 -11.66 6.80
N GLU A 98 -5.25 -12.00 5.84
CA GLU A 98 -4.48 -11.03 5.05
C GLU A 98 -5.33 -10.44 3.94
N VAL A 99 -6.29 -11.23 3.40
CA VAL A 99 -7.32 -10.74 2.49
C VAL A 99 -8.20 -9.69 3.16
N SER A 100 -8.66 -9.93 4.40
CA SER A 100 -9.48 -8.95 5.14
C SER A 100 -8.73 -7.63 5.34
N LYS A 101 -7.44 -7.70 5.71
CA LYS A 101 -6.60 -6.50 5.87
C LYS A 101 -6.41 -5.78 4.54
N LEU A 102 -6.17 -6.50 3.45
CA LEU A 102 -6.02 -5.90 2.12
C LEU A 102 -7.31 -5.19 1.66
N VAL A 103 -8.48 -5.74 1.95
CA VAL A 103 -9.77 -5.10 1.66
C VAL A 103 -9.94 -3.80 2.46
N ASP A 104 -9.57 -3.80 3.74
CA ASP A 104 -9.58 -2.59 4.57
C ASP A 104 -8.63 -1.51 3.99
N GLU A 105 -7.44 -1.92 3.58
CA GLU A 105 -6.42 -1.03 2.99
C GLU A 105 -6.89 -0.44 1.64
N LEU A 106 -7.51 -1.25 0.78
CA LEU A 106 -8.08 -0.83 -0.50
C LEU A 106 -9.29 0.12 -0.33
N LEU A 107 -10.14 -0.11 0.66
CA LEU A 107 -11.28 0.76 0.94
C LEU A 107 -10.82 2.11 1.53
N VAL A 108 -9.83 2.10 2.43
CA VAL A 108 -9.21 3.33 2.94
C VAL A 108 -8.57 4.13 1.81
N MET A 109 -7.89 3.45 0.87
CA MET A 109 -7.38 4.08 -0.34
C MET A 109 -8.51 4.71 -1.16
N ALA A 110 -9.53 3.93 -1.53
CA ALA A 110 -10.63 4.39 -2.39
C ALA A 110 -11.36 5.61 -1.82
N CYS A 111 -11.58 5.65 -0.50
CA CYS A 111 -12.16 6.78 0.22
C CYS A 111 -11.24 8.01 0.25
N ARG A 112 -9.93 7.83 0.52
CA ARG A 112 -8.98 8.95 0.61
C ARG A 112 -8.66 9.59 -0.74
N PHE A 113 -8.65 8.82 -1.82
CA PHE A 113 -8.49 9.32 -3.18
C PHE A 113 -9.79 9.85 -3.81
N LYS A 114 -10.91 9.84 -3.07
CA LYS A 114 -12.25 10.22 -3.57
C LYS A 114 -12.68 9.47 -4.83
N ILE A 115 -12.19 8.25 -5.04
CA ILE A 115 -12.66 7.35 -6.12
C ILE A 115 -14.07 6.86 -5.77
N LEU A 116 -14.30 6.63 -4.47
CA LEU A 116 -15.61 6.35 -3.89
C LEU A 116 -15.79 7.25 -2.67
N ASN A 117 -16.94 7.93 -2.54
CA ASN A 117 -17.29 8.68 -1.36
C ASN A 117 -18.33 7.87 -0.58
N LEU A 118 -17.84 6.95 0.27
CA LEU A 118 -18.69 6.04 1.03
C LEU A 118 -18.96 6.59 2.42
N GLU A 119 -20.23 6.61 2.81
CA GLU A 119 -20.60 6.73 4.21
C GLU A 119 -20.16 5.49 4.98
N LYS A 120 -19.98 5.61 6.31
CA LYS A 120 -19.46 4.52 7.16
C LYS A 120 -20.21 3.19 6.97
N LEU A 121 -21.54 3.26 6.86
CA LEU A 121 -22.38 2.08 6.63
C LEU A 121 -22.11 1.42 5.27
N GLN A 122 -21.85 2.22 4.24
CA GLN A 122 -21.56 1.74 2.88
C GLN A 122 -20.17 1.11 2.80
N PHE A 123 -19.21 1.60 3.60
CA PHE A 123 -17.90 0.98 3.77
C PHE A 123 -18.04 -0.42 4.39
N GLU A 124 -18.77 -0.53 5.50
CA GLU A 124 -19.01 -1.80 6.21
C GLU A 124 -19.71 -2.82 5.29
N GLN A 125 -20.72 -2.39 4.53
CA GLN A 125 -21.43 -3.24 3.57
C GLN A 125 -20.53 -3.71 2.40
N LEU A 126 -19.63 -2.85 1.89
CA LEU A 126 -18.73 -3.24 0.81
C LEU A 126 -17.70 -4.27 1.30
N GLN A 127 -17.24 -4.12 2.53
CA GLN A 127 -16.34 -5.06 3.18
C GLN A 127 -17.01 -6.44 3.36
N GLU A 128 -18.25 -6.47 3.85
CA GLU A 128 -19.05 -7.69 3.99
C GLU A 128 -19.30 -8.38 2.64
N LEU A 129 -19.64 -7.61 1.60
CA LEU A 129 -19.86 -8.14 0.25
C LEU A 129 -18.58 -8.73 -0.35
N ALA A 130 -17.44 -8.06 -0.16
CA ALA A 130 -16.15 -8.56 -0.62
C ALA A 130 -15.79 -9.90 0.07
N GLN A 131 -16.06 -10.02 1.37
CA GLN A 131 -15.86 -11.27 2.12
C GLN A 131 -16.76 -12.41 1.58
N PHE A 132 -18.04 -12.12 1.34
CA PHE A 132 -18.97 -13.12 0.80
C PHE A 132 -18.54 -13.67 -0.57
N ILE A 133 -18.14 -12.79 -1.50
CA ILE A 133 -17.70 -13.21 -2.85
C ILE A 133 -16.46 -14.11 -2.79
N ILE A 134 -15.56 -13.86 -1.83
CA ILE A 134 -14.34 -14.64 -1.66
C ILE A 134 -14.66 -16.03 -1.11
N GLN A 135 -15.54 -16.12 -0.11
CA GLN A 135 -15.99 -17.39 0.47
C GLN A 135 -16.71 -18.28 -0.57
N GLN A 136 -17.59 -17.71 -1.38
CA GLN A 136 -18.27 -18.44 -2.47
C GLN A 136 -17.29 -19.08 -3.48
N ARG A 137 -16.19 -18.38 -3.81
CA ARG A 137 -15.16 -18.91 -4.73
C ARG A 137 -14.29 -20.02 -4.12
N GLU A 138 -14.21 -20.10 -2.79
CA GLU A 138 -13.51 -21.20 -2.11
C GLU A 138 -14.38 -22.47 -2.06
N GLU A 139 -15.69 -22.31 -1.93
CA GLU A 139 -16.67 -23.42 -1.98
C GLU A 139 -16.81 -24.02 -3.39
N GLU A 140 -16.56 -23.24 -4.45
CA GLU A 140 -16.63 -23.71 -5.85
C GLU A 140 -15.41 -24.55 -6.31
N LYS A 141 -14.38 -24.77 -5.47
CA LYS A 141 -13.27 -25.68 -5.83
C LYS A 141 -13.76 -27.14 -5.76
N PRO A 142 -13.89 -27.87 -6.89
CA PRO A 142 -14.29 -29.25 -6.86
C PRO A 142 -13.16 -30.10 -6.27
N ASP A 143 -13.55 -30.99 -5.37
CA ASP A 143 -12.74 -31.96 -4.66
C ASP A 143 -12.02 -32.90 -5.66
N SER A 144 -10.86 -32.49 -6.17
CA SER A 144 -10.03 -33.29 -7.09
C SER A 144 -9.15 -34.27 -6.32
N LYS A 145 -9.77 -35.09 -5.47
CA LYS A 145 -9.20 -36.38 -5.03
C LYS A 145 -10.27 -37.47 -5.04
N MET A 146 -10.85 -37.72 -6.22
CA MET A 146 -11.41 -39.03 -6.49
C MET A 146 -10.27 -40.06 -6.55
N ARG A 147 -10.26 -40.92 -5.53
CA ARG A 147 -9.37 -42.07 -5.36
C ARG A 147 -9.30 -42.91 -6.64
N LEU A 148 -8.10 -43.05 -7.21
CA LEU A 148 -7.75 -44.25 -7.96
C LEU A 148 -7.16 -45.25 -6.98
N THR A 149 -8.03 -45.91 -6.21
CA THR A 149 -7.76 -47.24 -5.68
C THR A 149 -8.49 -48.22 -6.60
N GLY A 150 -7.83 -48.57 -7.70
CA GLY A 150 -8.18 -49.74 -8.51
C GLY A 150 -7.14 -50.81 -8.21
N SER A 151 -7.47 -51.68 -7.27
CA SER A 151 -6.86 -53.00 -7.15
C SER A 151 -7.18 -53.79 -8.42
N ASP A 152 -6.17 -54.44 -8.99
CA ASP A 152 -6.19 -55.86 -9.37
C ASP A 152 -4.73 -56.33 -9.50
#